data_AF-A0A090FLZ8-F1
#
_entry.id   AF-A0A090FLZ8-F1
#
_cell.length_a   1.000
_cell.length_b   1.000
_cell.length_c   1.000
_cell.angle_alpha   90.00
_cell.angle_beta   90.00
_cell.angle_gamma   90.00
#
_symmetry.space_group_name_H-M   'P 1'
#
loop_
_entity.id
_entity.type
_entity.pdbx_description
1 polymer ?
#
loop_
_entity_poly.entity_id
_entity_poly.type
_entity_poly.pdbx_seq_one_letter_code
_entity_poly.pdbx_strand_id
1 'polypeptide(L)'
;MTPTAKMTMSPTFRILDCQWSKARPERSAAARYDLPDDQKVCPCRAGQMHCMGETVTEQLHIEVKAKVLQNVRFKYACRHCELTGINTLVLVAPMPTQPLPGSIATASTLAFALVHKYVNDTPLYRLAQAFERVGVPVSRGALGHTG
;
A
#
# COMPACT_ATOMS: atom_id res chain seq x y z
N MET A 1 18.88 -0.32 40.95
CA MET A 1 17.53 -0.87 41.21
C MET A 1 16.58 -0.24 40.20
N THR A 2 16.16 -1.05 39.24
CA THR A 2 15.24 -0.74 38.15
C THR A 2 13.83 -0.46 38.67
N PRO A 3 13.09 0.54 38.14
CA PRO A 3 11.65 0.52 38.20
C PRO A 3 11.14 -0.37 37.06
N THR A 4 10.72 -1.58 37.42
CA THR A 4 10.04 -2.50 36.50
C THR A 4 8.66 -1.93 36.17
N ALA A 5 8.53 -1.23 35.04
CA ALA A 5 7.25 -0.84 34.49
C ALA A 5 6.50 -2.12 34.07
N LYS A 6 5.59 -2.59 34.93
CA LYS A 6 4.65 -3.66 34.59
C LYS A 6 3.68 -3.11 33.55
N MET A 7 3.95 -3.42 32.29
CA MET A 7 3.04 -3.21 31.18
C MET A 7 1.92 -4.27 31.29
N THR A 8 0.92 -3.99 32.13
CA THR A 8 -0.30 -4.80 32.16
C THR A 8 -1.08 -4.52 30.89
N MET A 9 -1.04 -5.46 29.94
CA MET A 9 -1.93 -5.51 28.79
C MET A 9 -3.37 -5.66 29.28
N SER A 10 -4.13 -4.57 29.27
CA SER A 10 -5.57 -4.59 29.46
C SER A 10 -6.21 -5.24 28.21
N PRO A 11 -7.08 -6.26 28.36
CA PRO A 11 -7.70 -6.97 27.23
C PRO A 11 -8.82 -6.15 26.56
N THR A 12 -9.01 -4.90 26.98
CA THR A 12 -10.12 -4.03 26.58
C THR A 12 -9.64 -2.81 25.79
N PHE A 13 -8.57 -2.93 25.01
CA PHE A 13 -8.27 -1.90 24.01
C PHE A 13 -9.23 -2.07 22.83
N ARG A 14 -10.47 -1.61 23.00
CA ARG A 14 -11.48 -1.61 21.95
C ARG A 14 -11.02 -0.64 20.87
N ILE A 15 -10.93 -1.13 19.64
CA ILE A 15 -10.69 -0.32 18.42
C ILE A 15 -11.75 0.80 18.26
N LEU A 16 -12.86 0.74 19.03
CA LEU A 16 -13.92 1.75 19.09
C LEU A 16 -13.51 3.13 19.65
N ASP A 17 -12.35 3.27 20.32
CA ASP A 17 -11.85 4.58 20.78
C ASP A 17 -11.06 5.35 19.70
N CYS A 18 -10.91 4.79 18.50
CA CYS A 18 -10.30 5.50 17.40
C CYS A 18 -11.18 6.67 16.97
N GLN A 19 -10.66 7.90 17.09
CA GLN A 19 -11.34 9.14 16.67
C GLN A 19 -11.33 9.29 15.12
N TRP A 20 -11.99 8.38 14.43
CA TRP A 20 -12.17 8.32 12.97
C TRP A 20 -12.82 9.58 12.36
N SER A 21 -13.37 10.48 13.18
CA SER A 21 -14.16 11.63 12.74
C SER A 21 -13.36 12.68 11.96
N LYS A 22 -12.04 12.75 12.12
CA LYS A 22 -11.20 13.82 11.51
C LYS A 22 -10.37 13.39 10.30
N ALA A 23 -10.05 12.10 10.16
CA ALA A 23 -9.29 11.56 9.02
C ALA A 23 -10.13 10.47 8.37
N ARG A 24 -10.89 10.83 7.32
CA ARG A 24 -11.81 9.91 6.65
C ARG A 24 -11.14 9.35 5.38
N PRO A 25 -10.60 8.12 5.40
CA PRO A 25 -10.24 7.45 4.17
C PRO A 25 -11.49 7.18 3.31
N GLU A 26 -11.27 6.97 2.02
CA GLU A 26 -12.33 6.66 1.06
C GLU A 26 -13.07 5.38 1.49
N ARG A 27 -14.41 5.46 1.60
CA ARG A 27 -15.23 4.33 2.06
C ARG A 27 -15.47 3.37 0.89
N SER A 28 -15.09 2.11 1.07
CA SER A 28 -15.51 1.03 0.18
C SER A 28 -17.01 0.74 0.31
N ALA A 29 -17.57 -0.02 -0.64
CA ALA A 29 -18.97 -0.43 -0.59
C ALA A 29 -19.27 -1.21 0.69
N ALA A 30 -20.36 -0.85 1.37
CA ALA A 30 -20.78 -1.51 2.60
C ALA A 30 -21.24 -2.94 2.32
N ALA A 31 -20.57 -3.94 2.92
CA ALA A 31 -21.04 -5.31 2.91
C ALA A 31 -22.34 -5.42 3.73
N ARG A 32 -23.39 -5.96 3.11
CA ARG A 32 -24.68 -6.21 3.76
C ARG A 32 -24.76 -7.66 4.17
N TYR A 33 -25.02 -7.90 5.45
CA TYR A 33 -25.25 -9.23 6.00
C TYR A 33 -26.72 -9.30 6.38
N ASP A 34 -27.45 -10.26 5.80
CA ASP A 34 -28.86 -10.53 6.11
C ASP A 34 -29.00 -11.97 6.60
N LEU A 35 -30.03 -12.24 7.40
CA LEU A 35 -30.36 -13.60 7.81
C LEU A 35 -30.91 -14.39 6.61
N PRO A 36 -30.62 -15.69 6.52
CA PRO A 36 -31.28 -16.56 5.55
C PRO A 36 -32.78 -16.71 5.89
N ASP A 37 -33.61 -17.01 4.89
CA ASP A 37 -35.08 -16.97 5.02
C ASP A 37 -35.65 -17.99 6.02
N ASP A 38 -34.94 -19.10 6.25
CA ASP A 38 -35.26 -20.12 7.24
C ASP A 38 -35.14 -19.62 8.70
N GLN A 39 -34.30 -18.60 8.93
CA GLN A 39 -34.09 -17.98 10.24
C GLN A 39 -34.98 -16.75 10.47
N LYS A 40 -35.75 -16.31 9.45
CA LYS A 40 -36.69 -15.18 9.55
C LYS A 40 -38.08 -15.60 10.07
N VAL A 41 -38.16 -16.68 10.84
CA VAL A 41 -39.42 -17.19 11.42
C VAL A 41 -39.39 -17.02 12.95
N CYS A 42 -40.46 -16.49 13.54
CA CYS A 42 -40.53 -16.35 14.99
C CYS A 42 -40.34 -17.73 15.67
N PRO A 43 -39.49 -17.86 16.70
CA PRO A 43 -39.40 -19.07 17.52
C PRO A 43 -40.76 -19.50 18.11
N CYS A 44 -41.65 -18.52 18.31
CA CYS A 44 -43.02 -18.69 18.77
C CYS A 44 -44.00 -19.23 17.71
N ARG A 45 -43.56 -19.44 16.47
CA ARG A 45 -44.36 -19.85 15.30
C ARG A 45 -45.50 -18.89 14.92
N ALA A 46 -45.49 -17.66 15.43
CA ALA A 46 -46.56 -16.68 15.21
C ALA A 46 -46.46 -15.91 13.87
N GLY A 47 -45.39 -16.08 13.08
CA GLY A 47 -45.25 -15.43 11.77
C GLY A 47 -43.80 -15.18 11.32
N GLN A 48 -43.67 -14.52 10.17
CA GLN A 48 -42.38 -14.06 9.62
C GLN A 48 -41.87 -12.82 10.37
N MET A 49 -40.55 -12.75 10.56
CA MET A 49 -39.87 -11.61 11.17
C MET A 49 -39.66 -10.51 10.12
N HIS A 50 -39.94 -9.26 10.48
CA HIS A 50 -39.66 -8.10 9.64
C HIS A 50 -38.38 -7.40 10.11
N CYS A 51 -37.71 -6.69 9.20
CA CYS A 51 -36.52 -5.92 9.54
C CYS A 51 -36.92 -4.69 10.37
N MET A 52 -36.41 -4.58 11.61
CA MET A 52 -36.72 -3.48 12.54
C MET A 52 -35.69 -2.34 12.46
N GLY A 53 -34.46 -2.63 12.05
CA GLY A 53 -33.38 -1.65 11.96
C GLY A 53 -32.06 -2.29 11.55
N GLU A 54 -31.11 -1.46 11.16
CA GLU A 54 -29.77 -1.87 10.80
C GLU A 54 -28.76 -1.41 11.87
N THR A 55 -27.77 -2.25 12.14
CA THR A 55 -26.60 -1.86 12.94
C THR A 55 -25.41 -1.73 12.01
N VAL A 56 -24.89 -0.52 11.85
CA VAL A 56 -23.74 -0.24 11.00
C VAL A 56 -22.46 -0.33 11.82
N THR A 57 -21.54 -1.18 11.41
CA THR A 57 -20.18 -1.24 11.95
C THR A 57 -19.17 -0.89 10.86
N GLU A 58 -18.19 -0.06 11.20
CA GLU A 58 -17.09 0.29 10.30
C GLU A 58 -15.85 -0.53 10.66
N GLN A 59 -15.16 -1.04 9.65
CA GLN A 59 -13.90 -1.77 9.81
C GLN A 59 -12.83 -1.13 8.92
N LEU A 60 -11.65 -0.91 9.48
CA LEU A 60 -10.49 -0.44 8.74
C LEU A 60 -9.78 -1.62 8.08
N HIS A 61 -9.64 -1.55 6.77
CA HIS A 61 -8.79 -2.45 6.00
C HIS A 61 -7.57 -1.71 5.45
N ILE A 62 -6.37 -2.16 5.78
CA ILE A 62 -5.10 -1.60 5.25
C ILE A 62 -4.40 -2.69 4.45
N GLU A 63 -4.15 -2.43 3.16
CA GLU A 63 -3.36 -3.31 2.31
C GLU A 63 -1.92 -2.82 2.16
N VAL A 64 -0.95 -3.63 2.61
CA VAL A 64 0.49 -3.36 2.37
C VAL A 64 0.95 -4.20 1.18
N LYS A 65 1.06 -3.60 -0.01
CA LYS A 65 1.52 -4.27 -1.24
C LYS A 65 2.64 -3.49 -1.90
N ALA A 66 3.80 -4.11 -2.09
CA ALA A 66 4.83 -3.60 -3.01
C ALA A 66 4.54 -4.10 -4.43
N LYS A 67 4.76 -3.24 -5.42
CA LYS A 67 4.62 -3.57 -6.85
C LYS A 67 5.85 -3.08 -7.59
N VAL A 68 6.33 -3.89 -8.53
CA VAL A 68 7.40 -3.51 -9.46
C VAL A 68 6.76 -3.03 -10.75
N LEU A 69 7.08 -1.81 -11.17
CA LEU A 69 6.63 -1.26 -12.45
C LEU A 69 7.71 -1.51 -13.50
N GLN A 70 7.41 -2.36 -14.49
CA GLN A 70 8.32 -2.66 -15.59
C GLN A 70 8.03 -1.73 -16.78
N ASN A 71 8.99 -0.86 -17.10
CA ASN A 71 8.89 0.03 -18.27
C ASN A 71 9.65 -0.58 -19.45
N VAL A 72 8.93 -1.11 -20.43
CA VAL A 72 9.53 -1.66 -21.67
C VAL A 72 9.58 -0.57 -22.74
N ARG A 73 10.79 -0.34 -23.30
CA ARG A 73 11.01 0.64 -24.37
C ARG A 73 11.40 -0.09 -25.64
N PHE A 74 10.62 0.11 -26.70
CA PHE A 74 10.93 -0.46 -28.01
C PHE A 74 12.01 0.35 -28.72
N LYS A 75 12.87 -0.37 -29.43
CA LYS A 75 13.90 0.17 -30.30
C LYS A 75 13.57 -0.23 -31.73
N TYR A 76 13.70 0.71 -32.65
CA TYR A 76 13.45 0.51 -34.07
C TYR A 76 14.71 0.83 -34.85
N ALA A 77 15.03 0.00 -35.83
CA ALA A 77 16.13 0.20 -36.75
C ALA A 77 15.64 -0.07 -38.18
N CYS A 78 16.19 0.65 -39.15
CA CYS A 78 15.89 0.41 -40.56
C CYS A 78 16.65 -0.82 -41.05
N ARG A 79 15.94 -1.89 -41.42
CA ARG A 79 16.53 -3.15 -41.93
C ARG A 79 17.35 -2.94 -43.21
N HIS A 80 16.99 -1.96 -44.04
CA HIS A 80 17.68 -1.69 -45.30
C HIS A 80 19.07 -1.07 -45.07
N CYS A 81 19.15 -0.07 -44.18
CA CYS A 81 20.39 0.57 -43.74
C CYS A 81 21.33 -0.42 -43.03
N GLU A 82 20.75 -1.34 -42.25
CA GLU A 82 21.48 -2.37 -41.55
C GLU A 82 22.18 -3.36 -42.50
N LEU A 83 21.52 -3.74 -43.60
CA LEU A 83 22.08 -4.65 -44.61
C LEU A 83 23.06 -3.99 -45.59
N THR A 84 22.87 -2.71 -45.90
CA THR A 84 23.73 -1.96 -46.84
C THR A 84 24.96 -1.32 -46.17
N GLY A 85 25.05 -1.36 -44.84
CA GLY A 85 26.17 -0.76 -44.08
C GLY A 85 26.14 0.77 -44.04
N ILE A 86 25.06 1.39 -44.50
CA ILE A 86 24.90 2.85 -44.54
C ILE A 86 24.24 3.28 -43.22
N ASN A 87 25.06 3.74 -42.27
CA ASN A 87 24.71 4.41 -41.01
C ASN A 87 23.31 4.06 -40.42
N THR A 88 23.21 2.94 -39.70
CA THR A 88 21.96 2.45 -39.12
C THR A 88 21.48 3.34 -37.97
N LEU A 89 20.47 4.18 -38.24
CA LEU A 89 19.81 4.98 -37.20
C LEU A 89 18.92 4.09 -36.33
N VAL A 90 19.22 4.01 -35.04
CA VAL A 90 18.39 3.32 -34.04
C VAL A 90 17.56 4.34 -33.27
N LEU A 91 16.23 4.29 -33.43
CA LEU A 91 15.29 5.13 -32.71
C LEU A 91 14.76 4.38 -31.49
N VAL A 92 14.81 5.02 -30.32
CA VAL A 92 14.32 4.46 -29.07
C VAL A 92 13.13 5.27 -28.58
N ALA A 93 12.03 4.62 -28.23
CA ALA A 93 10.87 5.30 -27.64
C ALA A 93 11.30 6.09 -26.39
N PRO A 94 10.90 7.37 -26.24
CA PRO A 94 11.28 8.17 -25.08
C PRO A 94 10.66 7.61 -23.80
N MET A 95 11.36 7.77 -22.68
CA MET A 95 10.85 7.39 -21.36
C MET A 95 10.10 8.58 -20.74
N PRO A 96 8.99 8.37 -20.02
CA PRO A 96 8.37 9.45 -19.25
C PRO A 96 9.36 9.99 -18.22
N THR A 97 9.26 11.29 -17.94
CA THR A 97 10.15 11.99 -16.99
C THR A 97 10.07 11.33 -15.62
N GLN A 98 11.17 10.75 -15.18
CA GLN A 98 11.30 10.22 -13.83
C GLN A 98 11.73 11.33 -12.87
N PRO A 99 11.28 11.32 -11.60
CA PRO A 99 11.71 12.29 -10.60
C PRO A 99 13.23 12.31 -10.40
N LEU A 100 13.86 11.14 -10.47
CA LEU A 100 15.31 10.96 -10.46
C LEU A 100 15.71 10.14 -11.69
N PRO A 101 16.43 10.74 -12.65
CA PRO A 101 16.83 10.05 -13.87
C PRO A 101 17.77 8.88 -13.54
N GLY A 102 17.45 7.68 -14.04
CA GLY A 102 18.26 6.48 -13.81
C GLY A 102 18.01 5.77 -12.48
N SER A 103 17.07 6.26 -11.66
CA SER A 103 16.68 5.57 -10.43
C SER A 103 15.64 4.47 -10.68
N ILE A 104 15.72 3.41 -9.88
CA ILE A 104 14.73 2.31 -9.86
C ILE A 104 13.48 2.74 -9.06
N ALA A 105 13.61 3.78 -8.23
CA ALA A 105 12.56 4.24 -7.34
C ALA A 105 11.51 5.08 -8.09
N THR A 106 10.24 4.76 -7.85
CA THR A 106 9.12 5.58 -8.32
C THR A 106 8.91 6.79 -7.41
N ALA A 107 8.15 7.79 -7.87
CA ALA A 107 7.81 8.97 -7.05
C ALA A 107 7.19 8.59 -5.70
N SER A 108 6.33 7.57 -5.68
CA SER A 108 5.71 7.07 -4.44
C SER A 108 6.72 6.38 -3.53
N THR A 109 7.65 5.60 -4.07
CA THR A 109 8.73 4.97 -3.29
C THR A 109 9.64 6.02 -2.64
N LEU A 110 9.97 7.08 -3.37
CA LEU A 110 10.76 8.20 -2.86
C LEU A 110 9.99 8.95 -1.77
N ALA A 111 8.73 9.29 -2.01
CA ALA A 111 7.87 9.94 -1.02
C ALA A 111 7.77 9.11 0.27
N PHE A 112 7.60 7.79 0.14
CA PHE A 112 7.60 6.87 1.28
C PHE A 112 8.92 6.94 2.07
N ALA A 113 10.06 6.83 1.40
CA ALA A 113 11.36 6.91 2.06
C ALA A 113 11.58 8.27 2.76
N LEU A 114 11.16 9.38 2.13
CA LEU A 114 11.24 10.72 2.71
C LEU A 114 10.35 10.88 3.93
N VAL A 115 9.08 10.46 3.87
CA VAL A 115 8.17 10.51 5.02
C VAL A 115 8.73 9.67 6.17
N HIS A 116 9.24 8.47 5.89
CA HIS A 116 9.85 7.65 6.94
C HIS A 116 11.10 8.27 7.55
N LYS A 117 11.94 8.92 6.74
CA LYS A 117 13.17 9.56 7.19
C LYS A 117 12.91 10.84 7.99
N TYR A 118 12.02 11.71 7.51
CA TYR A 118 11.86 13.08 8.04
C TYR A 118 10.62 13.28 8.90
N VAL A 119 9.55 12.52 8.70
CA VAL A 119 8.31 12.65 9.47
C VAL A 119 8.28 11.62 10.60
N ASN A 120 8.70 10.39 10.31
CA ASN A 120 8.67 9.29 11.28
C ASN A 120 10.01 9.07 12.00
N ASP A 121 11.02 9.92 11.78
CA ASP A 121 12.38 9.83 12.33
C ASP A 121 12.96 8.41 12.30
N THR A 122 12.63 7.66 11.25
CA THR A 122 13.01 6.26 11.14
C THR A 122 14.48 6.21 10.71
N PRO A 123 15.38 5.65 11.54
CA PRO A 123 16.79 5.57 11.18
C PRO A 123 16.94 4.69 9.93
N LEU A 124 17.90 5.01 9.06
CA LEU A 124 18.07 4.39 7.73
C LEU A 124 18.18 2.86 7.78
N TYR A 125 18.75 2.29 8.84
CA TYR A 125 18.83 0.84 8.98
C TYR A 125 17.44 0.20 9.21
N ARG A 126 16.53 0.86 9.94
CA ARG A 126 15.16 0.37 10.13
C ARG A 126 14.34 0.50 8.87
N LEU A 127 14.55 1.55 8.09
CA LEU A 127 13.91 1.71 6.80
C LEU A 127 14.37 0.63 5.81
N ALA A 128 15.68 0.36 5.74
CA ALA A 128 16.22 -0.74 4.94
C ALA A 128 15.62 -2.09 5.34
N GLN A 129 15.55 -2.39 6.64
CA GLN A 129 14.93 -3.61 7.15
C GLN A 129 13.42 -3.68 6.84
N ALA A 130 12.72 -2.53 6.83
CA ALA A 130 11.31 -2.48 6.44
C ALA A 130 11.12 -2.88 4.97
N PHE A 131 12.00 -2.42 4.07
CA PHE A 131 11.99 -2.86 2.68
C PHE A 131 12.33 -4.34 2.52
N GLU A 132 13.29 -4.87 3.29
CA GLU A 132 13.62 -6.30 3.29
C GLU A 132 12.44 -7.18 3.69
N ARG A 133 11.62 -6.76 4.66
CA ARG A 133 10.39 -7.48 5.07
C ARG A 133 9.37 -7.59 3.95
N VAL A 134 9.39 -6.67 3.00
CA VAL A 134 8.51 -6.65 1.83
C VAL A 134 9.18 -7.31 0.63
N GLY A 135 10.37 -7.91 0.81
CA GLY A 135 11.11 -8.62 -0.23
C GLY A 135 11.91 -7.71 -1.16
N VAL A 136 12.13 -6.45 -0.77
CA VAL A 136 12.92 -5.48 -1.56
C VAL A 136 14.20 -5.16 -0.79
N PRO A 137 15.32 -5.87 -1.01
CA PRO A 137 16.57 -5.56 -0.33
C PRO A 137 17.12 -4.22 -0.84
N VAL A 138 17.27 -3.23 0.06
CA VAL A 138 17.83 -1.91 -0.28
C VAL A 138 19.01 -1.61 0.63
N SER A 139 20.15 -1.24 0.05
CA SER A 139 21.32 -0.88 0.83
C SER A 139 21.15 0.48 1.53
N ARG A 140 21.76 0.64 2.70
CA ARG A 140 21.76 1.91 3.44
C ARG A 140 22.32 3.07 2.62
N GLY A 141 23.33 2.81 1.77
CA GLY A 141 23.92 3.80 0.89
C GLY A 141 22.91 4.35 -0.12
N ALA A 142 22.07 3.48 -0.71
CA ALA A 142 21.03 3.88 -1.64
C ALA A 142 19.94 4.76 -0.99
N LEU A 143 19.65 4.56 0.31
CA LEU A 143 18.70 5.38 1.05
C LEU A 143 19.31 6.70 1.58
N GLY A 144 20.63 6.72 1.79
CA GLY A 144 21.36 7.89 2.28
C GLY A 144 21.69 8.90 1.19
N HIS A 145 21.92 8.43 -0.04
CA HIS A 145 22.26 9.25 -1.19
C HIS A 145 21.02 9.80 -1.90
N THR A 146 20.28 10.67 -1.22
CA THR A 146 19.13 11.40 -1.80
C THR A 146 19.52 12.75 -2.43
N GLY A 147 20.74 12.88 -2.95
CA GLY A 147 21.25 14.08 -3.62
C GLY A 147 21.91 13.74 -4.94
#